data_AF-A0A1L8WRR5-F1
#
_entry.id   AF-A0A1L8WRR5-F1
#
_cell.length_a   1.000
_cell.length_b   1.000
_cell.length_c   1.000
_cell.angle_alpha   90.00
_cell.angle_beta   90.00
_cell.angle_gamma   90.00
#
_symmetry.space_group_name_H-M   'P 1'
#
loop_
_entity.id
_entity.type
_entity.pdbx_description
1 polymer ?
#
loop_
_entity_poly.entity_id
_entity_poly.type
_entity_poly.pdbx_seq_one_letter_code
_entity_poly.pdbx_strand_id
1 'polypeptide(L)'
;MEELTYVSLDQQDGSLLNYLGGEKMAGLITVTPEQLKIQAKVYQQAAAQMQEAIQKVNLMNQQIAQTWKGQAFHAYLVQYNQLEGNVKQMMQLLEGINGQLYKYADTMAERDRQDARNFGL
;
A
#
# COMPACT_ATOMS: atom_id res chain seq x y z
N MET A 1 20.20 9.65 24.09
CA MET A 1 18.81 9.21 23.90
C MET A 1 18.17 10.29 23.05
N GLU A 2 18.06 10.06 21.73
CA GLU A 2 17.40 11.01 20.83
C GLU A 2 15.90 10.75 20.86
N GLU A 3 15.11 11.78 21.14
CA GLU A 3 13.66 11.76 21.08
C GLU A 3 13.21 11.61 19.63
N LEU A 4 12.48 10.53 19.33
CA LEU A 4 11.74 10.40 18.09
C LEU A 4 10.49 11.28 18.21
N THR A 5 10.54 12.49 17.65
CA THR A 5 9.37 13.34 17.49
C THR A 5 8.35 12.67 16.57
N TYR A 6 7.23 12.24 17.15
CA TYR A 6 6.10 11.66 16.45
C TYR A 6 5.35 12.80 15.73
N VAL A 7 5.49 12.88 14.40
CA VAL A 7 4.68 13.81 13.60
C VAL A 7 3.28 13.20 13.47
N SER A 8 2.29 13.93 13.97
CA SER A 8 0.87 13.55 13.93
C SER A 8 0.39 13.47 12.48
N LEU A 9 -0.19 12.32 12.10
CA LEU A 9 -0.84 12.12 10.81
C LEU A 9 -2.22 12.77 10.86
N ASP A 10 -2.27 14.05 10.51
CA ASP A 10 -3.55 14.71 10.28
C ASP A 10 -4.18 14.15 9.00
N GLN A 11 -5.37 13.57 9.17
CA GLN A 11 -6.17 12.97 8.11
C GLN A 11 -6.86 14.10 7.35
N GLN A 12 -6.26 14.59 6.27
CA GLN A 12 -6.96 15.31 5.22
C GLN A 12 -6.07 15.39 3.97
N ASP A 13 -6.63 14.99 2.85
CA ASP A 13 -6.05 14.86 1.51
C ASP A 13 -5.25 13.57 1.23
N GLY A 14 -5.96 12.61 0.63
CA GLY A 14 -5.51 11.27 0.28
C GLY A 14 -4.56 11.21 -0.92
N SER A 15 -3.47 11.97 -0.90
CA SER A 15 -2.41 11.82 -1.89
C SER A 15 -1.03 12.06 -1.27
N LEU A 16 -0.31 10.96 -1.00
CA LEU A 16 1.12 10.99 -0.68
C LEU A 16 1.96 11.69 -1.78
N LEU A 17 1.39 11.89 -2.97
CA LEU A 17 2.01 12.63 -4.08
C LEU A 17 2.14 14.13 -3.81
N ASN A 18 1.33 14.71 -2.91
CA ASN A 18 1.43 16.14 -2.59
C ASN A 18 2.60 16.46 -1.64
N TYR A 19 3.05 15.49 -0.84
CA TYR A 19 4.18 15.70 0.10
C TYR A 19 5.55 15.43 -0.53
N LEU A 20 5.60 14.62 -1.58
CA LEU A 20 6.81 14.35 -2.36
C LEU A 20 6.66 15.03 -3.71
N GLY A 21 6.81 16.36 -3.71
CA GLY A 21 6.66 17.22 -4.88
C GLY A 21 7.21 16.58 -6.16
N GLY A 22 6.39 16.63 -7.22
CA GLY A 22 6.63 15.97 -8.51
C GLY A 22 7.94 16.34 -9.23
N GLU A 23 8.73 17.27 -8.68
CA GLU A 23 10.09 17.59 -9.11
C GLU A 23 11.17 16.78 -8.38
N LYS A 24 10.98 16.40 -7.10
CA LYS A 24 11.98 15.62 -6.33
C LYS A 24 12.07 14.16 -6.75
N MET A 25 10.96 13.55 -7.20
CA MET A 25 10.95 12.16 -7.68
C MET A 25 11.41 12.02 -9.14
N ALA A 26 11.23 13.08 -9.95
CA ALA A 26 11.69 13.12 -11.34
C ALA A 26 13.23 13.13 -11.48
N GLY A 27 13.97 13.42 -10.41
CA GLY A 27 15.42 13.54 -10.42
C GLY A 27 16.23 12.29 -10.04
N LEU A 28 15.63 11.19 -9.56
CA LEU A 28 16.40 10.09 -8.95
C LEU A 28 15.85 8.66 -9.17
N ILE A 29 14.91 8.45 -10.08
CA ILE A 29 14.48 7.09 -10.44
C ILE A 29 15.24 6.63 -11.68
N THR A 30 16.18 5.70 -11.49
CA THR A 30 17.05 5.14 -12.56
C THR A 30 16.40 3.99 -13.34
N VAL A 31 15.12 3.68 -13.08
CA VAL A 31 14.40 2.57 -13.72
C VAL A 31 13.51 3.08 -14.85
N THR A 32 13.32 2.27 -15.89
CA THR A 32 12.41 2.60 -17.00
C THR A 32 10.94 2.53 -16.55
N PRO A 33 10.00 3.17 -17.26
CA PRO A 33 8.56 3.04 -16.98
C PRO A 33 8.07 1.59 -16.88
N GLU A 34 8.55 0.72 -17.77
CA GLU A 34 8.21 -0.70 -17.82
C GLU A 34 8.75 -1.43 -16.59
N GLN A 35 10.01 -1.16 -16.21
CA GLN A 35 10.61 -1.73 -15.01
C GLN A 35 9.86 -1.28 -13.75
N LEU A 36 9.43 -0.03 -13.69
CA LEU A 36 8.65 0.48 -12.57
C LEU A 36 7.29 -0.22 -12.45
N LYS A 37 6.60 -0.46 -13.57
CA LYS A 37 5.35 -1.24 -13.59
C LYS A 37 5.56 -2.68 -13.13
N ILE A 38 6.67 -3.33 -13.53
CA ILE A 38 7.02 -4.67 -13.06
C ILE A 38 7.23 -4.68 -11.55
N GLN A 39 8.00 -3.73 -11.03
CA GLN A 39 8.26 -3.61 -9.58
C GLN A 39 6.98 -3.30 -8.80
N ALA A 40 6.10 -2.44 -9.34
CA ALA A 40 4.83 -2.10 -8.70
C ALA A 40 3.92 -3.31 -8.44
N LYS A 41 4.03 -4.38 -9.23
CA LYS A 41 3.24 -5.62 -9.02
C LYS A 41 3.48 -6.27 -7.67
N VAL A 42 4.65 -6.08 -7.05
CA VAL A 42 4.96 -6.68 -5.74
C VAL A 42 3.98 -6.20 -4.65
N TYR A 43 3.56 -4.94 -4.71
CA TYR A 43 2.61 -4.37 -3.74
C TYR A 43 1.21 -4.99 -3.89
N GLN A 44 0.75 -5.16 -5.13
CA GLN A 44 -0.51 -5.83 -5.41
C GLN A 44 -0.48 -7.29 -4.95
N GLN A 45 0.61 -8.01 -5.23
CA GLN A 45 0.77 -9.40 -4.81
C GLN A 45 0.80 -9.54 -3.29
N ALA A 46 1.51 -8.65 -2.58
CA ALA A 46 1.57 -8.65 -1.13
C ALA A 46 0.19 -8.39 -0.50
N ALA A 47 -0.61 -7.45 -1.05
CA ALA A 47 -1.98 -7.21 -0.60
C ALA A 47 -2.86 -8.46 -0.77
N ALA A 48 -2.79 -9.12 -1.92
CA ALA A 48 -3.53 -10.36 -2.18
C ALA A 48 -3.16 -11.48 -1.20
N GLN A 49 -1.86 -11.68 -0.94
CA GLN A 49 -1.38 -12.68 0.02
C GLN A 49 -1.86 -12.41 1.46
N MET A 50 -1.88 -11.13 1.88
CA MET A 50 -2.44 -10.75 3.18
C MET A 50 -3.95 -11.03 3.25
N GLN A 51 -4.68 -10.74 2.17
CA GLN A 51 -6.11 -11.00 2.11
C GLN A 51 -6.42 -12.49 2.28
N GLU A 52 -5.64 -13.37 1.64
CA GLU A 52 -5.76 -14.82 1.81
C GLU A 52 -5.44 -15.26 3.24
N ALA A 53 -4.38 -14.70 3.84
CA ALA A 53 -3.98 -15.04 5.20
C ALA A 53 -5.08 -14.65 6.23
N ILE A 54 -5.64 -13.45 6.11
CA ILE A 54 -6.75 -12.99 6.96
C ILE A 54 -7.97 -13.90 6.81
N GLN A 55 -8.33 -14.28 5.57
CA GLN A 55 -9.46 -15.19 5.34
C GLN A 55 -9.27 -16.54 6.04
N LYS A 56 -8.06 -17.10 6.00
CA LYS A 56 -7.74 -18.35 6.70
C LYS A 56 -7.91 -18.21 8.22
N VAL A 57 -7.44 -17.11 8.80
CA VAL A 57 -7.59 -16.86 10.25
C VAL A 57 -9.05 -16.62 10.62
N ASN A 58 -9.82 -15.88 9.80
CA ASN A 58 -11.25 -15.67 9.99
C ASN A 58 -12.02 -16.99 10.05
N LEU A 59 -11.74 -17.92 9.13
CA LEU A 59 -12.35 -19.25 9.11
C LEU A 59 -12.01 -20.05 10.38
N MET A 60 -10.75 -20.04 10.80
CA MET A 60 -10.32 -20.71 12.03
C MET A 60 -10.98 -20.11 13.27
N ASN A 61 -11.07 -18.78 13.36
CA ASN A 61 -11.74 -18.10 14.45
C ASN A 61 -13.23 -18.47 14.53
N GLN A 62 -13.90 -18.62 13.39
CA GLN A 62 -15.28 -19.12 13.35
C GLN A 62 -15.41 -20.55 13.86
N GLN A 63 -14.48 -21.44 13.50
CA GLN A 63 -14.46 -22.82 13.99
C GLN A 63 -14.24 -22.89 15.50
N ILE A 64 -13.24 -22.18 16.02
CA ILE A 64 -12.96 -22.14 17.46
C ILE A 64 -14.13 -21.51 18.23
N ALA A 65 -14.80 -20.49 17.66
CA ALA A 65 -15.98 -19.87 18.26
C ALA A 65 -17.15 -20.86 18.45
N GLN A 66 -17.20 -21.98 17.72
CA GLN A 66 -18.24 -22.99 17.90
C GLN A 66 -18.04 -23.80 19.20
N THR A 67 -16.78 -24.05 19.60
CA THR A 67 -16.44 -24.89 20.74
C THR A 67 -16.10 -24.08 21.99
N TRP A 68 -15.43 -22.94 21.84
CA TRP A 68 -15.00 -22.11 22.95
C TRP A 68 -15.91 -20.89 23.14
N LYS A 69 -16.95 -21.05 23.98
CA LYS A 69 -17.94 -19.99 24.30
C LYS A 69 -17.56 -19.11 25.50
N GLY A 70 -16.31 -19.17 25.96
CA GLY A 70 -15.85 -18.46 27.16
C GLY A 70 -15.59 -16.98 26.92
N GLN A 71 -15.69 -16.18 27.99
CA GLN A 71 -15.42 -14.73 27.95
C GLN A 71 -14.01 -14.40 27.45
N ALA A 72 -13.02 -15.25 27.75
CA ALA A 72 -11.64 -15.07 27.28
C ALA A 72 -11.52 -15.08 25.75
N PHE A 73 -12.19 -16.04 25.09
CA PHE A 73 -12.16 -16.12 23.63
C PHE A 73 -12.93 -14.97 22.98
N HIS A 74 -14.02 -14.53 23.61
CA HIS A 74 -14.72 -13.32 23.18
C HIS A 74 -13.82 -12.08 23.23
N ALA A 75 -13.07 -11.87 24.31
CA ALA A 75 -12.13 -10.76 24.43
C ALA A 75 -11.01 -10.84 23.37
N TYR A 76 -10.51 -12.05 23.08
CA TYR A 76 -9.58 -12.27 21.97
C TYR A 76 -10.18 -11.85 20.63
N LEU A 77 -11.42 -12.24 20.31
CA LEU A 77 -12.08 -11.88 19.05
C LEU A 77 -12.25 -10.37 18.88
N VAL A 78 -12.52 -9.64 19.97
CA VAL A 78 -12.58 -8.16 19.95
C VAL A 78 -11.23 -7.56 19.54
N GLN A 79 -10.12 -8.03 20.12
CA GLN A 79 -8.78 -7.56 19.77
C GLN A 79 -8.41 -7.95 18.33
N TYR A 80 -8.74 -9.19 17.93
CA TYR A 80 -8.49 -9.67 16.58
C TYR A 80 -9.20 -8.80 15.54
N ASN A 81 -10.47 -8.44 15.74
CA ASN A 81 -11.22 -7.61 14.79
C ASN A 81 -10.61 -6.21 14.62
N GLN A 82 -10.03 -5.64 15.67
CA GLN A 82 -9.31 -4.36 15.59
C GLN A 82 -8.04 -4.51 14.74
N LEU A 83 -7.26 -5.57 14.99
CA LEU A 83 -6.05 -5.86 14.21
C LEU A 83 -6.37 -6.18 12.74
N GLU A 84 -7.44 -6.92 12.47
CA GLU A 84 -7.92 -7.20 11.12
C GLU A 84 -8.22 -5.89 10.35
N GLY A 85 -8.82 -4.91 11.03
CA GLY A 85 -9.02 -3.56 10.49
C GLY A 85 -7.71 -2.88 10.08
N ASN A 86 -6.68 -2.95 10.92
CA ASN A 86 -5.36 -2.38 10.61
C ASN A 86 -4.70 -3.07 9.41
N VAL A 87 -4.83 -4.40 9.31
CA VAL A 87 -4.30 -5.14 8.15
C VAL A 87 -5.06 -4.77 6.87
N LYS A 88 -6.39 -4.56 6.94
CA LYS A 88 -7.18 -4.05 5.80
C LYS A 88 -6.71 -2.68 5.33
N GLN A 89 -6.39 -1.77 6.26
CA GLN A 89 -5.81 -0.47 5.92
C GLN A 89 -4.43 -0.61 5.26
N MET A 90 -3.59 -1.53 5.74
CA MET A 90 -2.30 -1.82 5.11
C MET A 90 -2.47 -2.33 3.67
N MET A 91 -3.41 -3.24 3.42
CA MET A 91 -3.69 -3.73 2.06
C MET A 91 -4.11 -2.59 1.13
N GLN A 92 -5.00 -1.69 1.58
CA GLN A 92 -5.40 -0.51 0.82
C GLN A 92 -4.21 0.42 0.52
N LEU A 93 -3.30 0.59 1.47
CA LEU A 93 -2.08 1.37 1.25
C LEU A 93 -1.19 0.74 0.16
N LEU A 94 -1.00 -0.58 0.19
CA LEU A 94 -0.21 -1.29 -0.82
C LEU A 94 -0.83 -1.17 -2.23
N GLU A 95 -2.15 -1.32 -2.34
CA GLU A 95 -2.88 -1.10 -3.59
C GLU A 95 -2.77 0.35 -4.08
N GLY A 96 -2.84 1.31 -3.14
CA GLY A 96 -2.63 2.72 -3.42
C GLY A 96 -1.22 3.02 -3.98
N ILE A 97 -0.18 2.42 -3.37
CA ILE A 97 1.20 2.53 -3.85
C ILE A 97 1.33 1.93 -5.25
N ASN A 98 0.79 0.73 -5.48
CA ASN A 98 0.76 0.13 -6.81
C ASN A 98 0.18 1.09 -7.86
N GLY A 99 -1.02 1.64 -7.61
CA GLY A 99 -1.67 2.56 -8.53
C GLY A 99 -0.87 3.85 -8.77
N GLN A 100 -0.24 4.39 -7.73
CA GLN A 100 0.61 5.59 -7.86
C GLN A 100 1.85 5.32 -8.72
N LEU A 101 2.50 4.17 -8.55
CA LEU A 101 3.67 3.79 -9.35
C LEU A 101 3.31 3.59 -10.82
N TYR A 102 2.13 3.02 -11.12
CA TYR A 102 1.64 2.91 -12.50
C TYR A 102 1.40 4.28 -13.13
N LYS A 103 0.71 5.19 -12.43
CA LYS A 103 0.47 6.57 -12.91
C LYS A 103 1.78 7.32 -13.17
N TYR A 104 2.76 7.14 -12.27
CA TYR A 104 4.07 7.76 -12.43
C TYR A 104 4.81 7.20 -13.65
N ALA A 105 4.82 5.88 -13.84
CA ALA A 105 5.39 5.25 -15.03
C ALA A 105 4.75 5.77 -16.34
N ASP A 106 3.43 5.92 -16.37
CA ASP A 106 2.73 6.49 -17.54
C ASP A 106 3.12 7.95 -17.80
N THR A 107 3.30 8.74 -16.73
CA THR A 107 3.77 10.13 -16.82
C THR A 107 5.20 10.21 -17.36
N MET A 108 6.09 9.32 -16.91
CA MET A 108 7.47 9.22 -17.44
C MET A 108 7.47 8.88 -18.93
N ALA A 109 6.70 7.86 -19.34
CA ALA A 109 6.62 7.45 -20.74
C ALA A 109 6.05 8.56 -21.64
N GLU A 110 5.08 9.33 -21.15
CA GLU A 110 4.55 10.47 -21.90
C GLU A 110 5.58 11.59 -22.08
N ARG A 111 6.32 11.94 -21.00
CA ARG A 111 7.41 12.91 -21.08
C ARG A 111 8.48 12.47 -22.07
N ASP A 112 8.91 11.21 -22.00
CA ASP A 112 9.92 10.65 -22.88
C ASP A 112 9.50 10.72 -24.37
N ARG A 113 8.22 10.46 -24.66
CA ARG A 113 7.64 10.63 -26.02
C ARG A 113 7.62 12.10 -26.47
N GLN A 114 7.32 13.03 -25.57
CA GLN A 114 7.32 14.47 -25.88
C GLN A 114 8.74 14.97 -26.13
N ASP A 115 9.70 14.58 -25.31
CA ASP A 115 11.10 14.94 -25.48
C ASP A 115 11.67 14.37 -26.79
N ALA A 116 11.36 13.11 -27.11
CA ALA A 116 11.76 12.51 -28.39
C ALA A 116 11.21 13.29 -29.61
N ARG A 117 9.97 13.78 -29.55
CA ARG A 117 9.39 14.67 -30.58
C ARG A 117 10.11 16.02 -30.65
N ASN A 118 10.53 16.57 -29.52
CA ASN A 118 11.22 17.85 -29.46
C ASN A 118 12.68 17.78 -29.96
N PHE A 119 13.33 16.62 -29.85
CA PHE A 119 14.73 16.41 -30.26
C PHE A 119 14.93 15.94 -31.71
N GLY A 120 13.95 15.30 -32.34
CA GLY A 120 14.11 14.69 -33.67
C GLY A 120 12.98 15.00 -34.64
N LEU A 121 13.30 15.83 -35.65
CA LEU A 121 12.60 16.12 -36.92
C LEU A 121 11.19 16.73 -36.86
#